data_AF-A0A0F7XVI5-F1
#
_entry.id   AF-A0A0F7XVI5-F1
#
_cell.length_a   1.000
_cell.length_b   1.000
_cell.length_c   1.000
_cell.angle_alpha   90.00
_cell.angle_beta   90.00
_cell.angle_gamma   90.00
#
_symmetry.space_group_name_H-M   'P 1'
#
loop_
_entity.id
_entity.type
_entity.pdbx_description
1 polymer ?
#
loop_
_entity_poly.entity_id
_entity_poly.type
_entity_poly.pdbx_seq_one_letter_code
_entity_poly.pdbx_strand_id
1 'polypeptide(L)'
;MSEKVIYEKHPVSPERKAELRQKGYKIIDARFAPEGYEHPEPIKEAKGSKAGKSAAEKKAAEEAELKAKLQAALSEKGVQFSPDASVEDLQKLLGEAA
;
A
#
# COMPACT_ATOMS: atom_id res chain seq x y z
N MET A 1 32.31 10.49 -4.64
CA MET A 1 31.46 9.34 -4.95
C MET A 1 30.33 9.32 -3.93
N SER A 2 29.14 9.74 -4.31
CA SER A 2 27.99 9.78 -3.40
C SER A 2 27.47 8.36 -3.20
N GLU A 3 27.99 7.66 -2.19
CA GLU A 3 27.51 6.31 -1.83
C GLU A 3 26.04 6.40 -1.44
N LYS A 4 25.16 5.73 -2.20
CA LYS A 4 23.75 5.66 -1.85
C LYS A 4 23.60 4.64 -0.72
N VAL A 5 23.49 5.12 0.52
CA VAL A 5 23.19 4.28 1.68
C VAL A 5 21.72 3.91 1.62
N ILE A 6 21.37 2.67 1.98
CA ILE A 6 20.01 2.16 2.05
C ILE A 6 19.78 1.46 3.40
N TYR A 7 18.68 1.77 4.08
CA TYR A 7 18.44 1.27 5.43
C TYR A 7 17.36 0.18 5.45
N GLU A 8 17.76 -1.08 5.65
CA GLU A 8 16.86 -2.23 5.63
C GLU A 8 16.85 -2.96 6.99
N LYS A 9 15.70 -3.49 7.41
CA LYS A 9 15.62 -4.30 8.64
C LYS A 9 16.34 -5.63 8.41
N HIS A 10 17.43 -5.85 9.14
CA HIS A 10 18.16 -7.12 9.08
C HIS A 10 17.44 -8.20 9.92
N PRO A 11 17.49 -9.49 9.53
CA PRO A 11 18.28 -10.08 8.46
C PRO A 11 17.72 -9.84 7.05
N VAL A 12 18.56 -9.38 6.14
CA VAL A 12 18.21 -9.20 4.72
C VAL A 12 18.40 -10.52 3.97
N SER A 13 17.47 -10.88 3.09
CA SER A 13 17.62 -12.07 2.27
C SER A 13 18.82 -11.92 1.31
N PRO A 14 19.53 -13.02 0.98
CA PRO A 14 20.71 -12.96 0.12
C PRO A 14 20.38 -12.40 -1.27
N GLU A 15 19.19 -12.68 -1.80
CA GLU A 15 18.68 -12.13 -3.07
C GLU A 15 18.55 -10.61 -2.99
N ARG A 16 17.90 -10.09 -1.93
CA ARG A 16 17.70 -8.65 -1.74
C ARG A 16 19.02 -7.92 -1.53
N LYS A 17 19.93 -8.54 -0.80
CA LYS A 17 21.28 -8.03 -0.56
C LYS A 17 22.10 -7.97 -1.84
N ALA A 18 21.95 -8.93 -2.74
CA ALA A 18 22.64 -8.97 -4.02
C ALA A 18 22.13 -7.86 -4.95
N GLU A 19 20.81 -7.68 -5.07
CA GLU A 19 20.22 -6.59 -5.85
C GLU A 19 20.69 -5.21 -5.39
N LEU A 20 20.64 -4.97 -4.08
CA LEU A 20 21.03 -3.68 -3.51
C LEU A 20 22.51 -3.39 -3.72
N ARG A 21 23.38 -4.41 -3.59
CA ARG A 21 24.81 -4.25 -3.89
C ARG A 21 25.10 -4.12 -5.38
N GLN A 22 24.39 -4.82 -6.25
CA GLN A 22 24.54 -4.70 -7.71
C GLN A 22 24.21 -3.27 -8.17
N LYS A 23 23.22 -2.64 -7.55
CA LYS A 23 22.85 -1.25 -7.80
C LYS A 23 23.79 -0.24 -7.12
N GLY A 24 24.80 -0.72 -6.38
CA GLY A 24 25.80 0.10 -5.72
C GLY A 24 25.34 0.71 -4.39
N TYR A 25 24.31 0.16 -3.75
CA TYR A 25 23.83 0.64 -2.46
C TYR A 25 24.60 0.02 -1.28
N LYS A 26 24.79 0.82 -0.22
CA LYS A 26 25.33 0.37 1.06
C LYS A 26 24.19 0.06 2.02
N ILE A 27 24.00 -1.23 2.31
CA ILE A 27 22.89 -1.73 3.12
C ILE A 27 23.25 -1.60 4.60
N ILE A 28 22.51 -0.78 5.35
CA ILE A 28 22.66 -0.57 6.79
C ILE A 28 21.37 -1.02 7.49
N ASP A 29 21.47 -1.47 8.74
CA ASP A 29 20.28 -1.79 9.52
C ASP A 29 19.41 -0.54 9.72
N ALA A 30 18.11 -0.67 9.47
CA ALA A 30 17.12 0.37 9.69
C ALA A 30 17.00 0.87 11.15
N ARG A 31 17.69 0.26 12.13
CA ARG A 31 17.90 0.85 13.47
C ARG A 31 18.82 2.07 13.46
N PHE A 32 19.70 2.19 12.47
CA PHE A 32 20.63 3.31 12.30
C PHE A 32 20.12 4.35 11.29
N ALA A 33 18.88 4.19 10.80
CA ALA A 33 18.27 5.17 9.91
C ALA A 33 17.96 6.45 10.69
N PRO A 34 18.35 7.64 10.17
CA PRO A 34 17.91 8.89 10.76
C PRO A 34 16.39 9.06 10.61
N GLU A 35 15.75 9.76 11.53
CA GLU A 35 14.32 10.08 11.43
C GLU A 35 14.07 10.90 10.16
N GLY A 36 13.25 10.36 9.24
CA GLY A 36 12.97 10.99 7.95
C GLY A 36 13.79 10.48 6.76
N TYR A 37 14.56 9.40 6.90
CA TYR A 37 15.23 8.78 5.74
C TYR A 37 14.23 8.22 4.73
N GLU A 38 14.21 8.79 3.52
CA GLU A 38 13.47 8.26 2.38
C GLU A 38 14.32 7.29 1.57
N HIS A 39 13.80 6.08 1.39
CA HIS A 39 14.41 5.06 0.54
C HIS A 39 14.38 5.51 -0.93
N PRO A 40 15.53 5.55 -1.64
CA PRO A 40 15.57 5.96 -3.04
C PRO A 40 14.95 4.92 -3.99
N GLU A 41 14.68 3.70 -3.52
CA GLU A 41 13.93 2.70 -4.27
C GLU A 41 12.75 2.16 -3.45
N PRO A 42 11.52 2.19 -3.99
CA PRO A 42 10.36 1.63 -3.31
C PRO A 42 10.56 0.13 -3.17
N ILE A 43 10.76 -0.32 -1.93
CA ILE A 43 10.84 -1.74 -1.56
C ILE A 43 9.50 -2.39 -1.93
N LYS A 44 9.45 -3.08 -3.07
CA LYS A 44 8.37 -4.01 -3.35
C LYS A 44 8.58 -5.25 -2.48
N GLU A 45 7.82 -5.24 -1.39
CA GLU A 45 7.20 -6.38 -0.70
C GLU A 45 8.07 -7.21 0.27
N ALA A 46 7.84 -7.03 1.57
CA ALA A 46 7.07 -7.98 2.40
C ALA A 46 7.07 -7.53 3.89
N LYS A 47 5.87 -7.24 4.42
CA LYS A 47 5.47 -7.26 5.84
C LYS A 47 6.52 -6.83 6.90
N GLY A 48 6.43 -5.57 7.32
CA GLY A 48 7.07 -5.09 8.55
C GLY A 48 6.44 -3.80 9.05
N SER A 49 5.38 -3.93 9.85
CA SER A 49 4.61 -2.84 10.45
C SER A 49 5.49 -1.83 11.20
N LYS A 50 5.78 -0.67 10.58
CA LYS A 50 5.85 0.67 11.21
C LYS A 50 6.08 1.76 10.15
N ALA A 51 5.24 1.75 9.11
CA ALA A 51 4.96 2.89 8.24
C ALA A 51 3.43 3.07 8.25
N GLY A 52 2.89 3.50 9.40
CA GLY A 52 1.45 3.53 9.66
C GLY A 52 0.68 4.65 8.96
N LYS A 53 1.17 5.22 7.85
CA LYS A 53 0.44 6.29 7.14
C LYS A 53 0.20 6.00 5.65
N SER A 54 1.21 5.65 4.85
CA SER A 54 1.02 5.64 3.39
C SER A 54 0.38 4.37 2.77
N ALA A 55 0.29 3.26 3.50
CA ALA A 55 -0.37 2.04 2.99
C ALA A 55 -1.88 1.99 3.31
N ALA A 56 -2.28 2.58 4.44
CA ALA A 56 -3.69 2.75 4.80
C ALA A 56 -4.37 3.76 3.88
N GLU A 57 -3.66 4.81 3.47
CA GLU A 57 -4.19 5.86 2.57
C GLU A 57 -4.47 5.33 1.16
N LYS A 58 -3.62 4.44 0.62
CA LYS A 58 -3.87 3.82 -0.69
C LYS A 58 -5.03 2.83 -0.67
N LYS A 59 -5.14 2.01 0.38
CA LYS A 59 -6.29 1.10 0.53
C LYS A 59 -7.59 1.85 0.76
N ALA A 60 -7.58 2.91 1.57
CA ALA A 60 -8.77 3.73 1.80
C ALA A 60 -9.20 4.48 0.54
N ALA A 61 -8.26 4.96 -0.29
CA ALA A 61 -8.58 5.58 -1.57
C ALA A 61 -9.19 4.58 -2.57
N GLU A 62 -8.66 3.35 -2.63
CA GLU A 62 -9.20 2.29 -3.49
C GLU A 62 -10.59 1.81 -3.02
N GLU A 63 -10.78 1.65 -1.71
CA GLU A 63 -12.10 1.34 -1.12
C GLU A 63 -13.12 2.45 -1.39
N ALA A 64 -12.72 3.72 -1.30
CA ALA A 64 -13.58 4.86 -1.59
C ALA A 64 -13.97 4.90 -3.08
N GLU A 65 -13.04 4.60 -3.99
CA GLU A 65 -13.33 4.54 -5.43
C GLU A 65 -14.28 3.38 -5.78
N LEU A 66 -14.04 2.19 -5.20
CA LEU A 66 -14.93 1.03 -5.36
C LEU A 66 -16.32 1.31 -4.77
N LYS A 67 -16.39 1.92 -3.59
CA LYS A 67 -17.63 2.35 -2.94
C LYS A 67 -18.41 3.30 -3.86
N ALA A 68 -17.77 4.34 -4.39
CA ALA A 68 -18.41 5.31 -5.27
C ALA A 68 -18.93 4.67 -6.57
N LYS A 69 -18.17 3.75 -7.19
CA LYS A 69 -18.62 3.01 -8.38
C LYS A 69 -19.85 2.16 -8.11
N LEU A 70 -19.87 1.42 -7.00
CA LEU A 70 -21.01 0.60 -6.62
C LEU A 70 -22.24 1.44 -6.28
N GLN A 71 -22.07 2.57 -5.57
CA GLN A 71 -23.15 3.51 -5.28
C GLN A 71 -23.75 4.11 -6.56
N ALA A 72 -22.91 4.52 -7.52
CA ALA A 72 -23.39 5.03 -8.81
C ALA A 72 -24.21 3.98 -9.56
N ALA A 73 -23.72 2.74 -9.62
CA ALA A 73 -24.41 1.64 -10.30
C ALA A 73 -25.75 1.26 -9.61
N LEU A 74 -25.80 1.26 -8.28
CA LEU A 74 -27.05 1.07 -7.53
C LEU A 74 -28.03 2.23 -7.73
N SER A 75 -27.53 3.47 -7.81
CA SER A 75 -28.34 4.67 -8.08
C SER A 75 -28.95 4.60 -9.48
N GLU A 76 -28.17 4.14 -10.46
CA GLU A 76 -28.62 3.95 -11.85
C GLU A 76 -29.71 2.87 -11.95
N LYS A 77 -29.60 1.81 -11.15
CA LYS A 77 -30.61 0.76 -11.04
C LYS A 77 -31.83 1.16 -10.21
N GLY A 78 -31.83 2.35 -9.59
CA GLY A 78 -32.92 2.83 -8.74
C GLY A 78 -33.03 2.12 -7.38
N VAL A 79 -31.96 1.45 -6.94
CA VAL A 79 -31.91 0.73 -5.66
C VAL A 79 -31.50 1.71 -4.56
N GLN A 80 -32.29 1.79 -3.49
CA GLN A 80 -31.90 2.58 -2.31
C GLN A 80 -30.79 1.88 -1.54
N PHE A 81 -29.67 2.57 -1.32
CA PHE A 81 -28.57 2.12 -0.48
C PHE A 81 -28.18 3.20 0.52
N SER A 82 -27.59 2.78 1.64
CA SER A 82 -27.06 3.71 2.63
C SER A 82 -25.69 4.23 2.21
N PRO A 83 -25.40 5.54 2.32
CA PRO A 83 -24.08 6.09 2.01
C PRO A 83 -22.99 5.56 2.96
N ASP A 84 -23.39 5.05 4.13
CA ASP A 84 -22.51 4.40 5.11
C ASP A 84 -22.28 2.91 4.83
N ALA A 85 -23.03 2.29 3.91
CA ALA A 85 -22.93 0.87 3.61
C ALA A 85 -21.49 0.48 3.20
N SER A 86 -21.07 -0.71 3.62
CA SER A 86 -19.75 -1.26 3.29
C SER A 86 -19.65 -1.57 1.79
N VAL A 87 -18.43 -1.64 1.25
CA VAL A 87 -18.20 -2.02 -0.15
C VAL A 87 -18.85 -3.38 -0.46
N GLU A 88 -18.79 -4.31 0.49
CA GLU A 88 -19.40 -5.64 0.36
C GLU A 88 -20.93 -5.61 0.32
N ASP A 89 -21.58 -4.78 1.15
CA ASP A 89 -23.04 -4.63 1.13
C ASP A 89 -23.51 -4.01 -0.18
N LEU A 90 -22.83 -2.97 -0.67
CA LEU A 90 -23.15 -2.34 -1.94
C LEU A 90 -22.96 -3.31 -3.11
N GLN A 91 -21.92 -4.15 -3.07
CA GLN A 91 -21.68 -5.16 -4.10
C GLN A 91 -22.75 -6.26 -4.09
N LYS A 92 -23.19 -6.70 -2.91
CA LYS A 92 -24.30 -7.68 -2.77
C LYS A 92 -25.62 -7.12 -3.29
N LEU A 93 -25.96 -5.88 -2.90
CA LEU A 93 -27.17 -5.20 -3.39
C LEU A 93 -27.16 -5.05 -4.90
N LEU A 94 -25.98 -4.77 -5.49
CA LEU A 94 -25.85 -4.64 -6.94
C LEU A 94 -26.08 -5.99 -7.63
N GLY A 95 -25.53 -7.07 -7.06
CA GLY A 95 -25.67 -8.42 -7.59
C GLY A 95 -27.09 -8.98 -7.47
N GLU A 96 -27.83 -8.61 -6.43
CA GLU A 96 -29.25 -9.02 -6.27
C GLU A 96 -30.19 -8.21 -7.16
N ALA A 97 -29.80 -7.00 -7.57
CA ALA A 97 -30.55 -6.12 -8.47
C ALA A 97 -30.16 -6.27 -9.97
N ALA A 98 -29.19 -7.12 -10.30
CA ALA A 98 -28.76 -7.44 -11.67
C ALA A 98 -29.67 -8.48 -12.31
#